data_AF-A0A7Z9I2Y1-F1
#
_entry.id   AF-A0A7Z9I2Y1-F1
#
_cell.length_a   1.000
_cell.length_b   1.000
_cell.length_c   1.000
_cell.angle_alpha   90.00
_cell.angle_beta   90.00
_cell.angle_gamma   90.00
#
_symmetry.space_group_name_H-M   'P 1'
#
loop_
_entity.id
_entity.type
_entity.pdbx_description
1 polymer ?
#
loop_
_entity_poly.entity_id
_entity_poly.type
_entity_poly.pdbx_seq_one_letter_code
_entity_poly.pdbx_strand_id
1 'polypeptide(L)' 'LLEKRKVEFVSFADWKLLDAHEIEAGQKQGRPRVKLTSIAEMLEIFCQKR' A
#
# COMPACT_ATOMS: atom_id res chain seq x y z
N LEU A 1 -13.62 -11.55 14.33
CA LEU A 1 -14.33 -12.18 13.18
C LEU A 1 -13.40 -12.41 11.99
N LEU A 2 -12.64 -11.39 11.57
CA LEU A 2 -11.70 -11.48 10.45
C LEU A 2 -10.49 -12.39 10.74
N GLU A 3 -9.88 -12.27 11.92
CA GLU A 3 -8.76 -13.13 12.33
C GLU A 3 -9.17 -14.61 12.43
N LYS A 4 -10.37 -14.89 12.96
CA LYS A 4 -10.93 -16.25 12.99
C LYS A 4 -11.15 -16.86 11.60
N ARG A 5 -11.31 -16.02 10.57
CA ARG A 5 -11.47 -16.44 9.18
C ARG A 5 -10.14 -16.44 8.40
N LYS A 6 -9.01 -16.11 9.06
CA LYS A 6 -7.69 -15.95 8.44
C LYS A 6 -7.72 -15.02 7.22
N VAL A 7 -8.56 -13.98 7.27
CA VAL A 7 -8.63 -12.98 6.20
C VAL A 7 -7.53 -11.97 6.45
N GLU A 8 -6.64 -11.81 5.47
CA GLU A 8 -5.70 -10.71 5.47
C GLU A 8 -6.45 -9.40 5.23
N PHE A 9 -6.28 -8.46 6.15
CA PHE A 9 -6.86 -7.14 6.04
C PHE A 9 -5.75 -6.11 6.12
N VAL A 10 -5.92 -5.04 5.35
CA VAL A 10 -5.01 -3.89 5.32
C VAL A 10 -5.52 -2.89 6.35
N SER A 11 -4.69 -2.54 7.32
CA SER A 11 -5.04 -1.53 8.31
C SER A 11 -4.91 -0.12 7.73
N PHE A 12 -5.43 0.88 8.45
CA PHE A 12 -5.23 2.28 8.05
C PHE A 12 -3.75 2.70 8.08
N ALA A 13 -2.94 2.09 8.95
CA ALA A 13 -1.50 2.34 8.98
C ALA A 13 -0.81 1.81 7.72
N ASP A 14 -1.20 0.61 7.27
CA ASP A 14 -0.73 0.03 6.02
C ASP A 14 -1.13 0.92 4.83
N TRP A 15 -2.39 1.36 4.78
CA TRP A 15 -2.85 2.30 3.74
C TRP A 15 -2.02 3.59 3.67
N LYS A 16 -1.62 4.16 4.81
CA LYS A 16 -0.74 5.34 4.83
C LYS A 16 0.64 5.06 4.23
N LEU A 17 1.17 3.85 4.39
CA LEU A 17 2.45 3.48 3.77
C LEU A 17 2.33 3.44 2.25
N LEU A 18 1.24 2.87 1.73
CA LEU A 18 0.96 2.89 0.30
C LEU A 18 0.81 4.34 -0.20
N ASP A 19 0.05 5.17 0.50
CA ASP A 19 -0.14 6.58 0.10
C ASP A 19 1.19 7.35 0.05
N ALA A 20 2.07 7.16 1.04
CA ALA A 20 3.40 7.76 1.05
C ALA A 20 4.26 7.29 -0.13
N HIS A 21 4.23 5.99 -0.44
CA HIS A 21 4.95 5.42 -1.58
C HIS A 21 4.45 5.99 -2.92
N GLU A 22 3.14 6.11 -3.09
CA GLU A 22 2.53 6.69 -4.30
C GLU A 22 2.86 8.17 -4.47
N ILE A 23 2.90 8.93 -3.37
CA ILE A 23 3.29 10.35 -3.38
C ILE A 23 4.77 10.48 -3.75
N GLU A 24 5.65 9.68 -3.12
CA GLU A 24 7.10 9.72 -3.41
C GLU A 24 7.39 9.37 -4.87
N ALA A 25 6.74 8.33 -5.40
CA ALA A 25 6.83 7.95 -6.81
C ALA A 25 6.30 9.05 -7.74
N GLY A 26 5.23 9.73 -7.34
CA GLY A 26 4.70 10.90 -8.06
C GLY A 26 5.67 12.05 -8.10
N GLN A 27 6.24 12.43 -6.95
CA GLN A 27 7.19 13.53 -6.83
C GLN A 27 8.41 13.33 -7.72
N LYS A 28 8.92 12.09 -7.82
CA LYS A 28 10.02 11.72 -8.75
C LYS A 28 9.69 11.98 -10.23
N GLN A 29 8.41 11.96 -10.59
CA GLN A 29 7.93 12.21 -11.95
C GLN A 29 7.35 13.63 -12.14
N GLY A 30 7.42 14.50 -11.12
CA GLY A 30 6.78 15.82 -11.15
C GLY A 30 5.25 15.77 -11.07
N ARG A 31 4.68 14.68 -10.57
CA ARG A 31 3.24 14.45 -10.43
C ARG A 31 2.84 14.46 -8.94
N PRO A 32 1.59 14.81 -8.58
CA PRO A 32 1.17 14.80 -7.18
C PRO A 32 1.21 13.41 -6.53
N ARG A 33 0.88 12.37 -7.29
CA ARG A 33 1.00 10.95 -6.91
C ARG A 33 0.99 10.07 -8.16
N VAL A 34 1.54 8.87 -8.03
CA VAL A 34 1.42 7.79 -9.01
C VAL A 34 0.78 6.61 -8.32
N LYS A 35 -0.45 6.27 -8.74
CA LYS A 35 -1.20 5.18 -8.14
C LYS A 35 -0.68 3.83 -8.60
N LEU A 36 -0.56 2.88 -7.69
CA LEU A 36 -0.37 1.48 -8.06
C LEU A 36 -1.67 0.94 -8.64
N THR A 37 -1.57 0.20 -9.73
CA THR A 37 -2.71 -0.45 -10.39
C THR A 37 -2.73 -1.97 -10.19
N SER A 38 -1.64 -2.52 -9.64
CA SER A 38 -1.49 -3.93 -9.32
C SER A 38 -1.75 -4.19 -7.84
N ILE A 39 -2.66 -5.13 -7.55
CA ILE A 39 -2.93 -5.57 -6.17
C ILE A 39 -1.70 -6.26 -5.58
N ALA A 40 -0.94 -7.01 -6.39
CA ALA A 40 0.27 -7.68 -5.94
C ALA A 40 1.31 -6.67 -5.44
N GLU A 41 1.54 -5.60 -6.21
CA GLU A 41 2.49 -4.54 -5.82
C GLU A 41 2.03 -3.80 -4.56
N MET A 42 0.72 -3.54 -4.40
CA MET A 42 0.20 -2.98 -3.16
C MET A 42 0.48 -3.89 -1.97
N LEU A 43 0.25 -5.20 -2.11
CA LEU A 43 0.48 -6.17 -1.05
C LEU A 43 1.97 -6.33 -0.71
N GLU A 44 2.87 -6.27 -1.71
CA GLU A 44 4.31 -6.32 -1.48
C GLU A 44 4.80 -5.18 -0.56
N ILE A 45 4.26 -3.97 -0.72
CA ILE A 45 4.59 -2.83 0.16
C ILE A 45 4.27 -3.13 1.63
N PHE A 46 3.18 -3.86 1.89
CA PHE A 46 2.76 -4.23 3.24
C PHE A 46 3.53 -5.45 3.77
N CYS A 47 3.74 -6.46 2.92
CA CYS A 47 4.45 -7.69 3.28
C CYS A 47 5.93 -7.46 3.55
N GLN A 48 6.58 -6.52 2.87
CA GLN A 48 8.01 -6.27 3.03
C GLN A 48 8.37 -5.53 4.34
N LYS A 49 7.37 -5.01 5.06
CA LYS A 49 7.54 -4.35 6.37
C LYS A 49 6.92 -5.12 7.56
N ARG A 50 6.36 -6.32 7.33
CA ARG A 50 5.95 -7.25 8.40
C ARG A 50 7.10 -8.20 8.76
#